data_AF-A0A0C3IY90-F1
#
_entry.id   AF-A0A0C3IY90-F1
#
_cell.length_a   1.000
_cell.length_b   1.000
_cell.length_c   1.000
_cell.angle_alpha   90.00
_cell.angle_beta   90.00
_cell.angle_gamma   90.00
#
_symmetry.space_group_name_H-M   'P 1'
#
loop_
_entity.id
_entity.type
_entity.pdbx_description
1 polymer ?
#
loop_
_entity_poly.entity_id
_entity_poly.type
_entity_poly.pdbx_seq_one_letter_code
_entity_poly.pdbx_strand_id
1 'polypeptide(L)'
;MTAMPWDKAKLSEKTLELNFASQLNHACGGRLLWFGLTQMQEAEQGFDIATRIGKGLFIVQMKASTHVLKSGERQFKAPHEQLENLRKLTVKGGGVIPKGCIYYAFPVIGTPAELSKHTSVLANTWLCDVADIPSLGAPTTARGSLRQDGNHYVKVSPGVAPLDSSKPGVATFHSDPVDVDVINGEKLVYVISREGASSGLLEAMTHNQFRDFWDLCQQFHRKAFAVAFLG
;
A
#
# COMPACT_ATOMS: atom_id res chain seq x y z
N MET A 1 14.69 28.69 -14.63
CA MET A 1 15.27 27.34 -14.51
C MET A 1 14.68 26.49 -15.61
N THR A 2 15.52 25.96 -16.49
CA THR A 2 15.12 24.99 -17.52
C THR A 2 14.69 23.69 -16.84
N ALA A 3 13.49 23.19 -17.16
CA ALA A 3 13.03 21.89 -16.66
C ALA A 3 14.02 20.81 -17.10
N MET A 4 14.50 20.02 -16.14
CA MET A 4 15.44 18.95 -16.43
C MET A 4 14.70 17.79 -17.11
N PRO A 5 15.33 17.02 -18.01
CA PRO A 5 14.68 15.92 -18.72
C PRO A 5 14.04 14.87 -17.78
N TRP A 6 14.60 14.70 -16.58
CA TRP A 6 14.11 13.76 -15.57
C TRP A 6 12.95 14.28 -14.72
N ASP A 7 12.60 15.56 -14.79
CA ASP A 7 11.49 16.15 -14.01
C ASP A 7 10.14 15.48 -14.32
N LYS A 8 10.00 14.93 -15.54
CA LYS A 8 8.82 14.20 -16.01
C LYS A 8 8.99 12.68 -15.93
N ALA A 9 10.14 12.18 -15.49
CA ALA A 9 10.34 10.75 -15.30
C ALA A 9 9.36 10.24 -14.25
N LYS A 10 8.84 9.03 -14.46
CA LYS A 10 7.99 8.39 -13.45
C LYS A 10 8.88 7.87 -12.33
N LEU A 11 8.49 8.17 -11.09
CA LEU A 11 9.08 7.51 -9.93
C LEU A 11 8.70 6.03 -9.96
N SER A 12 9.67 5.16 -9.66
CA SER A 12 9.39 3.74 -9.51
C SER A 12 8.61 3.49 -8.21
N GLU A 13 7.83 2.42 -8.19
CA GLU A 13 7.11 1.97 -7.00
C GLU A 13 8.06 1.80 -5.81
N LYS A 14 9.22 1.15 -6.03
CA LYS A 14 10.26 0.96 -5.01
C LYS A 14 10.81 2.27 -4.42
N THR A 15 10.87 3.33 -5.22
CA THR A 15 11.28 4.65 -4.71
C THR A 15 10.24 5.20 -3.74
N LEU A 16 8.96 5.09 -4.09
CA LEU A 16 7.85 5.55 -3.25
C LEU A 16 7.74 4.71 -1.97
N GLU A 17 7.89 3.39 -2.09
CA GLU A 17 7.87 2.42 -0.99
C GLU A 17 8.91 2.76 0.09
N LEU A 18 10.18 2.89 -0.30
CA LEU A 18 11.27 3.16 0.65
C LEU A 18 11.11 4.52 1.34
N ASN A 19 10.64 5.54 0.62
CA ASN A 19 10.37 6.85 1.20
C ASN A 19 9.18 6.82 2.15
N PHE A 20 8.09 6.13 1.79
CA PHE A 20 6.93 5.94 2.65
C PHE A 20 7.32 5.24 3.95
N ALA A 21 8.02 4.10 3.85
CA ALA A 21 8.47 3.31 5.00
C ALA A 21 9.40 4.13 5.93
N SER A 22 10.35 4.87 5.35
CA SER A 22 11.27 5.74 6.08
C SER A 22 10.53 6.83 6.86
N GLN A 23 9.66 7.57 6.17
CA GLN A 23 8.91 8.67 6.77
C GLN A 23 7.92 8.18 7.84
N LEU A 24 7.27 7.03 7.61
CA LEU A 24 6.40 6.42 8.63
C LEU A 24 7.21 5.94 9.84
N ASN A 25 8.38 5.34 9.63
CA ASN A 25 9.26 4.95 10.74
C ASN A 25 9.65 6.16 11.58
N HIS A 26 10.09 7.24 10.93
CA HIS A 26 10.45 8.49 11.60
C HIS A 26 9.27 9.06 12.40
N ALA A 27 8.08 9.14 11.79
CA ALA A 27 6.87 9.63 12.46
C ALA A 27 6.44 8.77 13.67
N CYS A 28 6.77 7.48 13.64
CA CYS A 28 6.54 6.55 14.75
C CYS A 28 7.69 6.50 15.79
N GLY A 29 8.68 7.41 15.67
CA GLY A 29 9.81 7.53 16.59
C GLY A 29 10.93 6.52 16.34
N GLY A 30 11.10 6.02 15.11
CA GLY A 30 12.18 5.12 14.73
C GLY A 30 12.01 3.67 15.21
N ARG A 31 10.78 3.26 15.55
CA ARG A 31 10.49 1.98 16.20
C ARG A 31 9.95 0.90 15.26
N LEU A 32 9.83 1.19 13.97
CA LEU A 32 9.29 0.25 12.99
C LEU A 32 10.43 -0.51 12.32
N LEU A 33 10.33 -1.84 12.36
CA LEU A 33 11.15 -2.72 11.55
C LEU A 33 10.34 -3.12 10.32
N TRP A 34 10.83 -2.75 9.13
CA TRP A 34 10.19 -3.05 7.86
C TRP A 34 10.81 -4.29 7.23
N PHE A 35 9.94 -5.08 6.62
CA PHE A 35 10.29 -6.27 5.84
C PHE A 35 9.74 -6.07 4.43
N GLY A 36 10.64 -6.06 3.45
CA GLY A 36 10.27 -6.13 2.05
C GLY A 36 10.23 -7.57 1.56
N LEU A 37 9.50 -7.80 0.48
CA LEU A 37 9.51 -9.04 -0.26
C LEU A 37 10.47 -8.96 -1.47
N THR A 38 10.89 -10.12 -1.96
CA THR A 38 11.49 -10.27 -3.29
C THR A 38 10.38 -10.23 -4.34
N GLN A 39 10.72 -9.88 -5.59
CA GLN A 39 9.73 -9.79 -6.69
C GLN A 39 8.89 -11.07 -6.86
N MET A 40 9.50 -12.25 -6.66
CA MET A 40 8.78 -13.53 -6.76
C MET A 40 7.74 -13.66 -5.63
N GLN A 41 8.09 -13.28 -4.41
CA GLN A 41 7.17 -13.31 -3.27
C GLN A 41 6.11 -12.20 -3.37
N GLU A 42 6.45 -11.02 -3.88
CA GLU A 42 5.48 -9.94 -4.15
C GLU A 42 4.39 -10.44 -5.12
N ALA A 43 4.77 -11.21 -6.14
CA ALA A 43 3.82 -11.82 -7.07
C ALA A 43 2.91 -12.88 -6.42
N GLU A 44 3.44 -13.68 -5.50
CA GLU A 44 2.68 -14.73 -4.81
C GLU A 44 1.79 -14.18 -3.69
N GLN A 45 2.33 -13.31 -2.83
CA GLN A 45 1.69 -12.83 -1.61
C GLN A 45 0.89 -11.54 -1.83
N GLY A 46 1.21 -10.77 -2.88
CA GLY A 46 0.45 -9.59 -3.28
C GLY A 46 0.69 -8.32 -2.44
N PHE A 47 1.78 -8.23 -1.68
CA PHE A 47 2.20 -7.01 -0.96
C PHE A 47 3.68 -6.68 -1.17
N ASP A 48 4.09 -5.43 -0.96
CA ASP A 48 5.50 -5.01 -1.11
C ASP A 48 6.24 -5.00 0.22
N ILE A 49 5.64 -4.37 1.24
CA ILE A 49 6.25 -4.19 2.55
C ILE A 49 5.29 -4.52 3.68
N ALA A 50 5.86 -4.98 4.79
CA ALA A 50 5.14 -5.16 6.04
C ALA A 50 5.98 -4.69 7.23
N THR A 51 5.30 -4.25 8.29
CA THR A 51 5.95 -3.96 9.56
C THR A 51 5.16 -4.55 10.71
N ARG A 52 5.87 -4.88 11.78
CA ARG A 52 5.30 -5.38 13.02
C ARG A 52 5.61 -4.44 14.16
N ILE A 53 4.59 -4.16 14.97
CA ILE A 53 4.71 -3.50 16.27
C ILE A 53 3.83 -4.24 17.28
N GLY A 54 4.40 -4.74 18.39
CA GLY A 54 3.65 -5.55 19.35
C GLY A 54 2.94 -6.76 18.69
N LYS A 55 1.60 -6.73 18.71
CA LYS A 55 0.72 -7.72 18.06
C LYS A 55 0.20 -7.27 16.68
N GLY A 56 0.38 -6.02 16.29
CA GLY A 56 0.00 -5.50 14.99
C GLY A 56 0.99 -5.92 13.91
N LEU A 57 0.51 -6.62 12.87
CA LEU A 57 1.17 -6.76 11.58
C LEU A 57 0.42 -5.87 10.58
N PHE A 58 1.13 -4.91 10.02
CA PHE A 58 0.63 -3.98 9.02
C PHE A 58 1.27 -4.31 7.68
N ILE A 59 0.45 -4.50 6.66
CA ILE A 59 0.86 -4.85 5.30
C ILE A 59 0.50 -3.69 4.38
N VAL A 60 1.43 -3.30 3.51
CA VAL A 60 1.22 -2.25 2.52
C VAL A 60 1.63 -2.77 1.14
N GLN A 61 0.69 -2.69 0.20
CA GLN A 61 0.96 -2.80 -1.23
C GLN A 61 0.95 -1.39 -1.82
N MET A 62 2.13 -0.87 -2.10
CA MET A 62 2.35 0.37 -2.81
C MET A 62 1.90 0.24 -4.26
N LYS A 63 1.43 1.35 -4.82
CA LYS A 63 1.12 1.48 -6.24
C LYS A 63 1.78 2.70 -6.83
N ALA A 64 2.53 2.51 -7.92
CA ALA A 64 2.98 3.62 -8.73
C ALA A 64 1.85 4.16 -9.61
N SER A 65 1.71 5.49 -9.65
CA SER A 65 0.69 6.13 -10.48
C SER A 65 0.99 5.99 -11.97
N THR A 66 -0.06 5.85 -12.78
CA THR A 66 0.09 5.84 -14.24
C THR A 66 0.14 7.28 -14.78
N HIS A 67 -0.80 8.13 -14.35
CA HIS A 67 -0.92 9.55 -14.73
C HIS A 67 -2.01 10.25 -13.92
N VAL A 68 -2.06 11.58 -14.01
CA VAL A 68 -3.16 12.43 -13.52
C VAL A 68 -4.16 12.66 -14.67
N LEU A 69 -5.44 12.52 -14.38
CA LEU A 69 -6.54 12.75 -15.31
C LEU A 69 -6.87 14.26 -15.38
N LYS A 70 -7.56 14.68 -16.45
CA LYS A 70 -8.03 16.07 -16.59
C LYS A 70 -8.99 16.50 -15.47
N SER A 71 -9.66 15.54 -14.83
CA SER A 71 -10.52 15.74 -13.66
C SER A 71 -9.74 16.07 -12.37
N GLY A 72 -8.40 15.91 -12.37
CA GLY A 72 -7.57 16.06 -11.17
C GLY A 72 -7.43 14.78 -10.35
N GLU A 73 -8.14 13.71 -10.71
CA GLU A 73 -7.95 12.38 -10.14
C GLU A 73 -6.64 11.76 -10.63
N ARG A 74 -6.03 10.88 -9.83
CA ARG A 74 -4.84 10.13 -10.24
C ARG A 74 -5.20 8.67 -10.44
N GLN A 75 -4.76 8.12 -11.57
CA GLN A 75 -5.06 6.73 -11.93
C GLN A 75 -3.90 5.80 -11.59
N PHE A 76 -4.24 4.67 -11.00
CA PHE A 76 -3.38 3.54 -10.66
C PHE A 76 -3.91 2.26 -11.31
N LYS A 77 -3.07 1.23 -11.31
CA LYS A 77 -3.45 -0.13 -11.69
C LYS A 77 -3.34 -1.04 -10.49
N ALA A 78 -4.37 -1.84 -10.23
CA ALA A 78 -4.37 -2.86 -9.18
C ALA A 78 -4.67 -4.22 -9.82
N PRO A 79 -3.68 -5.14 -9.90
CA PRO A 79 -3.89 -6.49 -10.41
C PRO A 79 -4.97 -7.22 -9.61
N HIS A 80 -5.90 -7.85 -10.31
CA HIS A 80 -7.00 -8.59 -9.67
C HIS A 80 -6.49 -9.72 -8.79
N GLU A 81 -5.53 -10.50 -9.28
CA GLU A 81 -4.94 -11.62 -8.52
C GLU A 81 -4.26 -11.16 -7.24
N GLN A 82 -3.62 -9.98 -7.22
CA GLN A 82 -3.02 -9.43 -6.00
C GLN A 82 -4.08 -9.11 -4.94
N LEU A 83 -5.21 -8.48 -5.32
CA LEU A 83 -6.31 -8.24 -4.40
C LEU A 83 -6.86 -9.55 -3.82
N GLU A 84 -7.03 -10.56 -4.66
CA GLU A 84 -7.52 -11.88 -4.23
C GLU A 84 -6.50 -12.60 -3.33
N ASN A 85 -5.21 -12.48 -3.58
CA ASN A 85 -4.17 -13.06 -2.73
C ASN A 85 -4.14 -12.39 -1.34
N LEU A 86 -4.23 -11.06 -1.29
CA LEU A 86 -4.34 -10.31 -0.03
C LEU A 86 -5.58 -10.73 0.79
N ARG A 87 -6.70 -11.00 0.12
CA ARG A 87 -7.94 -11.48 0.76
C ARG A 87 -7.86 -12.91 1.28
N LYS A 88 -7.04 -13.76 0.67
CA LYS A 88 -6.86 -15.17 1.05
C LYS A 88 -5.96 -15.36 2.26
N LEU A 89 -5.38 -14.29 2.81
CA LEU A 89 -4.58 -14.39 4.04
C LEU A 89 -5.42 -15.01 5.16
N THR A 90 -4.98 -16.17 5.65
CA THR A 90 -5.80 -17.02 6.52
C THR A 90 -5.85 -16.48 7.95
N VAL A 91 -7.07 -16.24 8.41
CA VAL A 91 -7.40 -15.78 9.76
C VAL A 91 -7.84 -16.99 10.60
N LYS A 92 -7.31 -17.10 11.82
CA LYS A 92 -7.66 -18.03 12.89
C LYS A 92 -9.17 -18.15 13.01
N GLY A 93 -9.67 -19.39 12.92
CA GLY A 93 -11.11 -19.67 12.97
C GLY A 93 -11.86 -19.41 11.67
N GLY A 94 -11.17 -19.12 10.56
CA GLY A 94 -11.79 -18.85 9.25
C GLY A 94 -12.45 -17.48 9.15
N GLY A 95 -12.04 -16.51 9.98
CA GLY A 95 -12.61 -15.17 10.06
C GLY A 95 -12.22 -14.23 8.91
N VAL A 96 -12.78 -13.02 8.94
CA VAL A 96 -12.46 -11.93 8.00
C VAL A 96 -11.17 -11.23 8.44
N ILE A 97 -10.39 -10.72 7.47
CA ILE A 97 -9.22 -9.87 7.75
C ILE A 97 -9.67 -8.68 8.61
N PRO A 98 -9.05 -8.43 9.77
CA PRO A 98 -9.36 -7.26 10.57
C PRO A 98 -9.07 -5.98 9.77
N LYS A 99 -9.99 -5.01 9.88
CA LYS A 99 -9.74 -3.66 9.39
C LYS A 99 -8.48 -3.08 10.02
N GLY A 100 -7.86 -2.15 9.30
CA GLY A 100 -6.71 -1.38 9.71
C GLY A 100 -5.38 -2.11 9.55
N CYS A 101 -5.36 -3.28 8.91
CA CYS A 101 -4.18 -4.15 8.86
C CYS A 101 -3.50 -4.21 7.50
N ILE A 102 -4.26 -4.13 6.40
CA ILE A 102 -3.74 -4.32 5.04
C ILE A 102 -4.20 -3.17 4.17
N TYR A 103 -3.26 -2.47 3.56
CA TYR A 103 -3.57 -1.28 2.77
C TYR A 103 -3.01 -1.38 1.36
N TYR A 104 -3.82 -0.98 0.38
CA TYR A 104 -3.26 -0.39 -0.84
C TYR A 104 -2.84 1.05 -0.55
N ALA A 105 -1.61 1.39 -0.91
CA ALA A 105 -1.08 2.74 -0.80
C ALA A 105 -0.99 3.40 -2.18
N PHE A 106 -1.62 4.56 -2.30
CA PHE A 106 -1.73 5.35 -3.53
C PHE A 106 -1.06 6.72 -3.36
N PRO A 107 0.26 6.83 -3.57
CA PRO A 107 0.96 8.11 -3.56
C PRO A 107 0.48 9.02 -4.69
N VAL A 108 0.07 10.24 -4.34
CA VAL A 108 -0.30 11.28 -5.31
C VAL A 108 0.90 12.08 -5.83
N ILE A 109 2.10 11.58 -5.55
CA ILE A 109 3.38 12.01 -6.11
C ILE A 109 3.85 10.91 -7.06
N GLY A 110 4.05 11.24 -8.33
CA GLY A 110 4.47 10.30 -9.38
C GLY A 110 5.75 10.69 -10.11
N THR A 111 6.29 11.89 -9.87
CA THR A 111 7.47 12.43 -10.59
C THR A 111 8.45 13.11 -9.64
N PRO A 112 9.74 13.21 -10.01
CA PRO A 112 10.73 13.99 -9.24
C PRO A 112 10.32 15.47 -9.05
N ALA A 113 9.65 16.08 -10.03
CA ALA A 113 9.19 17.46 -9.92
C ALA A 113 8.05 17.65 -8.91
N GLU A 114 7.18 16.66 -8.73
CA GLU A 114 6.18 16.66 -7.67
C GLU A 114 6.85 16.42 -6.32
N LEU A 115 7.79 15.47 -6.25
CA LEU A 115 8.51 15.14 -5.02
C LEU A 115 9.38 16.30 -4.50
N SER A 116 10.00 17.06 -5.40
CA SER A 116 10.80 18.23 -5.02
C SER A 116 9.96 19.38 -4.45
N LYS A 117 8.68 19.47 -4.84
CA LYS A 117 7.72 20.46 -4.30
C LYS A 117 7.04 19.97 -3.03
N HIS A 118 6.81 18.66 -2.93
CA HIS A 118 6.08 18.03 -1.84
C HIS A 118 6.88 16.81 -1.35
N THR A 119 7.78 17.03 -0.41
CA THR A 119 8.79 16.03 0.01
C THR A 119 8.22 14.90 0.86
N SER A 120 7.07 15.12 1.52
CA SER A 120 6.40 14.10 2.33
C SER A 120 5.60 13.16 1.43
N VAL A 121 6.16 11.98 1.13
CA VAL A 121 5.43 10.89 0.45
C VAL A 121 4.34 10.36 1.38
N LEU A 122 4.61 10.25 2.69
CA LEU A 122 3.65 9.80 3.69
C LEU A 122 2.39 10.68 3.71
N ALA A 123 2.55 12.00 3.81
CA ALA A 123 1.43 12.95 3.82
C ALA A 123 0.73 13.05 2.47
N ASN A 124 1.36 12.60 1.39
CA ASN A 124 0.81 12.61 0.04
C ASN A 124 0.49 11.20 -0.47
N THR A 125 0.12 10.30 0.44
CA THR A 125 -0.33 8.95 0.14
C THR A 125 -1.71 8.72 0.71
N TRP A 126 -2.62 8.23 -0.12
CA TRP A 126 -3.90 7.69 0.34
C TRP A 126 -3.75 6.20 0.64
N LEU A 127 -4.33 5.75 1.76
CA LEU A 127 -4.37 4.35 2.16
C LEU A 127 -5.81 3.85 2.08
N CYS A 128 -6.00 2.81 1.28
CA CYS A 128 -7.25 2.09 1.12
C CYS A 128 -7.15 0.76 1.85
N ASP A 129 -7.99 0.56 2.87
CA ASP A 129 -8.04 -0.70 3.59
C ASP A 129 -8.64 -1.79 2.70
N VAL A 130 -7.91 -2.88 2.53
CA VAL A 130 -8.34 -4.01 1.70
C VAL A 130 -9.62 -4.65 2.24
N ALA A 131 -9.85 -4.58 3.55
CA ALA A 131 -11.08 -5.08 4.17
C ALA A 131 -12.33 -4.25 3.82
N ASP A 132 -12.16 -3.01 3.36
CA ASP A 132 -13.26 -2.14 2.94
C ASP A 132 -13.60 -2.28 1.44
N ILE A 133 -12.75 -2.97 0.68
CA ILE A 133 -13.02 -3.24 -0.74
C ILE A 133 -14.00 -4.43 -0.79
N PRO A 134 -15.22 -4.27 -1.33
CA PRO A 134 -16.15 -5.38 -1.53
C PRO A 134 -15.65 -6.34 -2.60
N SER A 135 -16.19 -7.55 -2.64
CA SER A 135 -15.84 -8.52 -3.70
C SER A 135 -16.01 -7.87 -5.08
N LEU A 136 -14.94 -7.89 -5.87
CA LEU A 136 -14.92 -7.32 -7.22
C LEU A 136 -14.96 -8.48 -8.20
N GLY A 137 -15.75 -8.36 -9.27
CA GLY A 137 -15.63 -9.27 -10.40
C GLY A 137 -14.28 -9.13 -11.11
N ALA A 138 -14.04 -9.97 -12.11
CA ALA A 138 -12.85 -9.83 -12.95
C ALA A 138 -12.82 -8.44 -13.64
N PRO A 139 -11.64 -7.83 -13.85
CA PRO A 139 -11.57 -6.50 -14.44
C PRO A 139 -12.13 -6.47 -15.87
N THR A 140 -13.07 -5.56 -16.10
CA THR A 140 -13.74 -5.31 -17.38
C THR A 140 -13.43 -3.92 -17.95
N THR A 141 -13.45 -3.82 -19.28
CA THR A 141 -13.41 -2.57 -20.03
C THR A 141 -14.74 -1.82 -19.89
N ALA A 142 -14.79 -0.57 -20.35
CA ALA A 142 -16.04 0.20 -20.37
C ALA A 142 -17.16 -0.45 -21.22
N ARG A 143 -16.83 -1.41 -22.09
CA ARG A 143 -17.80 -2.16 -22.90
C ARG A 143 -18.19 -3.51 -22.27
N GLY A 144 -17.73 -3.79 -21.04
CA GLY A 144 -18.05 -5.02 -20.31
C GLY A 144 -17.17 -6.23 -20.65
N SER A 145 -16.28 -6.14 -21.65
CA SER A 145 -15.34 -7.23 -21.96
C SER A 145 -14.22 -7.31 -20.92
N LEU A 146 -13.64 -8.50 -20.68
CA LEU A 146 -12.49 -8.64 -19.78
C LEU A 146 -11.29 -7.81 -20.25
N ARG A 147 -10.56 -7.21 -19.31
CA ARG A 147 -9.30 -6.51 -19.57
C ARG A 147 -8.18 -7.50 -19.78
N GLN A 148 -7.43 -7.31 -20.86
CA GLN A 148 -6.29 -8.16 -21.19
C GLN A 148 -5.14 -8.04 -20.17
N ASP A 149 -5.01 -6.90 -19.50
CA ASP A 149 -3.95 -6.68 -18.52
C ASP A 149 -4.30 -7.17 -17.11
N GLY A 150 -5.51 -7.71 -16.88
CA GLY A 150 -5.92 -8.26 -15.60
C GLY A 150 -5.97 -7.24 -14.44
N ASN A 151 -5.98 -5.94 -14.74
CA ASN A 151 -5.92 -4.88 -13.75
C ASN A 151 -7.25 -4.14 -13.59
N HIS A 152 -7.64 -3.90 -12.35
CA HIS A 152 -8.57 -2.81 -12.02
C HIS A 152 -7.88 -1.47 -12.21
N TYR A 153 -8.59 -0.51 -12.79
CA TYR A 153 -8.14 0.88 -12.79
C TYR A 153 -8.70 1.54 -11.54
N VAL A 154 -7.81 2.06 -10.71
CA VAL A 154 -8.20 2.72 -9.47
C VAL A 154 -7.96 4.22 -9.68
N LYS A 155 -9.01 5.02 -9.52
CA LYS A 155 -8.89 6.48 -9.52
C LYS A 155 -8.99 6.98 -8.10
N VAL A 156 -8.04 7.82 -7.71
CA VAL A 156 -8.00 8.38 -6.37
C VAL A 156 -8.21 9.89 -6.43
N SER A 157 -9.09 10.38 -5.56
CA SER A 157 -9.45 11.78 -5.42
C SER A 157 -9.37 12.20 -3.96
N PRO A 158 -8.73 13.33 -3.61
CA PRO A 158 -7.89 14.17 -4.47
C PRO A 158 -6.66 13.43 -5.04
N GLY A 159 -6.33 13.65 -6.32
CA GLY A 159 -5.25 12.96 -7.02
C GLY A 159 -3.93 13.74 -7.13
N VAL A 160 -3.85 14.92 -6.54
CA VAL A 160 -2.71 15.85 -6.70
C VAL A 160 -2.25 16.34 -5.34
N ALA A 161 -0.93 16.36 -5.13
CA ALA A 161 -0.30 16.94 -3.96
C ALA A 161 -0.40 18.48 -3.95
N PRO A 162 -0.43 19.14 -2.77
CA PRO A 162 -0.44 18.53 -1.45
C PRO A 162 -1.84 18.02 -1.08
N LEU A 163 -1.89 16.86 -0.41
CA LEU A 163 -3.12 16.39 0.20
C LEU A 163 -3.43 17.18 1.47
N ASP A 164 -4.74 17.34 1.74
CA ASP A 164 -5.25 17.90 2.98
C ASP A 164 -5.76 16.76 3.85
N SER A 165 -5.02 16.42 4.92
CA SER A 165 -5.35 15.29 5.80
C SER A 165 -6.65 15.46 6.58
N SER A 166 -7.21 16.68 6.61
CA SER A 166 -8.51 16.97 7.21
C SER A 166 -9.69 16.66 6.27
N LYS A 167 -9.44 16.49 4.97
CA LYS A 167 -10.47 16.18 3.97
C LYS A 167 -10.55 14.68 3.68
N PRO A 168 -11.75 14.15 3.38
CA PRO A 168 -11.89 12.77 2.96
C PRO A 168 -11.26 12.58 1.58
N GLY A 169 -10.71 11.39 1.35
CA GLY A 169 -10.35 10.91 0.02
C GLY A 169 -11.20 9.72 -0.36
N VAL A 170 -11.28 9.45 -1.66
CA VAL A 170 -11.99 8.28 -2.22
C VAL A 170 -11.09 7.59 -3.24
N ALA A 171 -11.08 6.26 -3.21
CA ALA A 171 -10.54 5.40 -4.25
C ALA A 171 -11.68 4.67 -4.99
N THR A 172 -11.85 4.96 -6.27
CA THR A 172 -12.84 4.32 -7.13
C THR A 172 -12.19 3.18 -7.92
N PHE A 173 -12.59 1.94 -7.64
CA PHE A 173 -12.17 0.76 -8.38
C PHE A 173 -13.10 0.55 -9.58
N HIS A 174 -12.59 0.73 -10.79
CA HIS A 174 -13.38 0.54 -12.02
C HIS A 174 -13.46 -0.95 -12.43
N SER A 175 -14.51 -1.25 -13.22
CA SER A 175 -15.04 -2.59 -13.60
C SER A 175 -16.22 -3.00 -12.71
N ASP A 176 -17.37 -2.35 -12.93
CA ASP A 176 -18.42 -2.06 -11.94
C ASP A 176 -17.89 -1.16 -10.81
N PRO A 177 -17.94 0.17 -11.01
CA PRO A 177 -17.32 1.12 -10.10
C PRO A 177 -17.75 0.95 -8.65
N VAL A 178 -16.77 0.80 -7.78
CA VAL A 178 -16.95 0.83 -6.33
C VAL A 178 -16.10 1.93 -5.74
N ASP A 179 -16.72 2.78 -4.93
CA ASP A 179 -16.05 3.80 -4.15
C ASP A 179 -15.69 3.26 -2.78
N VAL A 180 -14.42 3.45 -2.39
CA VAL A 180 -13.89 3.06 -1.08
C VAL A 180 -13.25 4.27 -0.44
N ASP A 181 -13.60 4.54 0.81
CA ASP A 181 -13.00 5.62 1.59
C ASP A 181 -11.50 5.35 1.80
N VAL A 182 -10.70 6.40 1.70
CA VAL A 182 -9.26 6.31 1.96
C VAL A 182 -8.83 7.28 3.04
N ILE A 183 -7.84 6.86 3.84
CA ILE A 183 -7.23 7.69 4.88
C ILE A 183 -5.89 8.22 4.41
N ASN A 184 -5.52 9.42 4.87
CA ASN A 184 -4.18 9.94 4.61
C ASN A 184 -3.12 9.07 5.33
N GLY A 185 -1.96 8.88 4.71
CA GLY A 185 -0.86 8.10 5.27
C GLY A 185 -0.45 8.52 6.68
N GLU A 186 -0.52 9.81 7.02
CA GLU A 186 -0.22 10.28 8.38
C GLU A 186 -1.20 9.73 9.44
N LYS A 187 -2.44 9.40 9.05
CA LYS A 187 -3.40 8.77 9.98
C LYS A 187 -2.96 7.37 10.40
N LEU A 188 -2.13 6.69 9.60
CA LEU A 188 -1.58 5.38 9.97
C LEU A 188 -0.63 5.47 11.18
N VAL A 189 0.05 6.61 11.39
CA VAL A 189 0.87 6.85 12.58
C VAL A 189 0.03 6.69 13.85
N TYR A 190 -1.19 7.24 13.83
CA TYR A 190 -2.11 7.17 14.95
C TYR A 190 -2.60 5.74 15.19
N VAL A 191 -2.99 5.02 14.12
CA VAL A 191 -3.41 3.60 14.19
C VAL A 191 -2.30 2.74 14.78
N ILE A 192 -1.07 2.89 14.28
CA ILE A 192 0.11 2.16 14.76
C ILE A 192 0.41 2.49 16.22
N SER A 193 0.34 3.77 16.61
CA SER A 193 0.78 4.23 17.94
C SER A 193 -0.21 3.94 19.06
N ARG A 194 -1.52 3.89 18.78
CA ARG A 194 -2.56 3.62 19.80
C ARG A 194 -3.07 2.18 19.80
N GLU A 195 -3.23 1.56 18.64
CA GLU A 195 -3.92 0.26 18.50
C GLU A 195 -2.96 -0.90 18.21
N GLY A 196 -1.89 -0.64 17.46
CA GLY A 196 -0.96 -1.68 16.98
C GLY A 196 -0.23 -2.45 18.08
N ALA A 197 -0.08 -1.88 19.28
CA ALA A 197 0.57 -2.59 20.38
C ALA A 197 -0.33 -3.68 21.03
N SER A 198 -1.66 -3.53 20.98
CA SER A 198 -2.61 -4.34 21.75
C SER A 198 -3.51 -5.25 20.90
N SER A 199 -3.75 -4.93 19.63
CA SER A 199 -4.65 -5.66 18.71
C SER A 199 -4.11 -5.59 17.27
N GLY A 200 -4.28 -6.64 16.46
CA GLY A 200 -3.92 -6.60 15.04
C GLY A 200 -3.79 -7.96 14.37
N LEU A 201 -3.41 -7.96 13.09
CA LEU A 201 -3.48 -9.13 12.20
C LEU A 201 -2.84 -10.41 12.78
N LEU A 202 -1.77 -10.33 13.58
CA LEU A 202 -1.15 -11.53 14.17
C LEU A 202 -2.03 -12.23 15.20
N GLU A 203 -2.84 -11.50 15.95
CA GLU A 203 -3.82 -12.12 16.87
C GLU A 203 -4.88 -12.89 16.08
N ALA A 204 -5.20 -12.38 14.90
CA ALA A 204 -6.21 -12.91 14.03
C ALA A 204 -5.66 -14.03 13.12
N MET A 205 -4.36 -14.22 12.90
CA MET A 205 -3.84 -15.26 11.98
C MET A 205 -3.76 -16.67 12.60
N THR A 206 -4.07 -17.70 11.82
CA THR A 206 -4.00 -19.12 12.23
C THR A 206 -2.56 -19.60 12.45
N HIS A 207 -1.62 -19.04 11.68
CA HIS A 207 -0.18 -19.33 11.71
C HIS A 207 0.56 -18.08 12.19
N ASN A 208 0.56 -17.86 13.50
CA ASN A 208 0.94 -16.59 14.11
C ASN A 208 2.19 -16.65 14.99
N GLN A 209 3.05 -17.66 14.82
CA GLN A 209 4.32 -17.63 15.52
C GLN A 209 5.25 -16.63 14.83
N PHE A 210 5.91 -15.76 15.61
CA PHE A 210 7.07 -15.03 15.09
C PHE A 210 8.11 -16.01 14.53
N ARG A 211 8.13 -17.23 15.07
CA ARG A 211 8.90 -18.34 14.53
C ARG A 211 8.45 -18.77 13.13
N ASP A 212 7.17 -18.73 12.76
CA ASP A 212 6.74 -19.04 11.38
C ASP A 212 7.14 -17.92 10.42
N PHE A 213 6.99 -16.66 10.84
CA PHE A 213 7.49 -15.50 10.09
C PHE A 213 9.03 -15.55 9.95
N TRP A 214 9.73 -15.87 11.03
CA TRP A 214 11.19 -15.96 11.08
C TRP A 214 11.72 -17.23 10.40
N ASP A 215 11.00 -18.34 10.42
CA ASP A 215 11.32 -19.60 9.73
C ASP A 215 11.05 -19.46 8.22
N LEU A 216 9.99 -18.72 7.83
CA LEU A 216 9.80 -18.22 6.47
C LEU A 216 11.01 -17.33 6.08
N CYS A 217 11.43 -16.41 6.95
CA CYS A 217 12.65 -15.64 6.73
C CYS A 217 13.92 -16.50 6.68
N GLN A 218 14.04 -17.57 7.46
CA GLN A 218 15.21 -18.46 7.45
C GLN A 218 15.25 -19.39 6.23
N GLN A 219 14.09 -19.74 5.64
CA GLN A 219 14.02 -20.47 4.37
C GLN A 219 14.54 -19.63 3.19
N PHE A 220 14.52 -18.30 3.30
CA PHE A 220 15.19 -17.42 2.36
C PHE A 220 16.66 -17.31 2.77
N HIS A 221 17.52 -18.10 2.12
CA HIS A 221 18.97 -18.12 2.31
C HIS A 221 19.55 -16.74 2.66
N ARG A 222 20.50 -16.69 3.62
CA ARG A 222 21.23 -15.54 4.22
C ARG A 222 21.55 -14.29 3.37
N LYS A 223 21.27 -14.27 2.07
CA LYS A 223 21.41 -13.16 1.11
C LYS A 223 20.10 -12.40 0.81
N ALA A 224 18.96 -12.78 1.39
CA ALA A 224 17.63 -12.38 0.92
C ALA A 224 16.94 -11.20 1.63
N PHE A 225 17.57 -10.55 2.61
CA PHE A 225 16.97 -9.40 3.29
C PHE A 225 17.88 -8.16 3.21
N ALA A 226 17.32 -7.06 2.72
CA ALA A 226 17.80 -5.74 3.08
C ALA A 226 17.04 -5.32 4.35
N VAL A 227 17.65 -5.51 5.52
CA VAL A 227 17.19 -4.82 6.72
C VAL A 227 17.61 -3.36 6.56
N ALA A 228 16.67 -2.51 6.15
CA ALA A 228 16.90 -1.08 6.11
C ALA A 228 16.71 -0.51 7.52
N PHE A 229 17.82 -0.25 8.22
CA PHE A 229 17.81 0.67 9.34
C PHE A 229 17.67 2.09 8.77
N LEU A 230 16.43 2.53 8.65
CA LEU A 230 16.10 3.90 8.26
C LEU A 230 16.19 4.74 9.55
N GLY A 231 17.41 5.23 9.82
CA GLY A 231 17.73 6.13 10.93
C GLY A 231 17.27 7.55 10.71
#